data_AF-A0A2V8AHC0-F1
#
_entry.id   AF-A0A2V8AHC0-F1
#
_cell.length_a   1.000
_cell.length_b   1.000
_cell.length_c   1.000
_cell.angle_alpha   90.00
_cell.angle_beta   90.00
_cell.angle_gamma   90.00
#
_symmetry.space_group_name_H-M   'P 1'
#
loop_
_entity.id
_entity.type
_entity.pdbx_description
1 polymer ?
#
loop_
_entity_poly.entity_id
_entity_poly.type
_entity_poly.pdbx_seq_one_letter_code
_entity_poly.pdbx_strand_id
1 'polypeptide(L)' 'MLGPLHLDLLGLVVDLNQVVLTITAVRGAGNLLGNLLCSIAGLLDNPAGGTGGLARLLNQLLGILNGL' A
#
# COMPACT_ATOMS: atom_id res chain seq x y z
N MET A 1 18.17 -11.34 -13.36
CA MET A 1 16.89 -11.49 -12.65
C MET A 1 16.23 -12.73 -13.21
N LEU A 2 16.01 -13.77 -12.40
CA LEU A 2 15.32 -15.00 -12.84
C LEU A 2 13.81 -14.77 -12.67
N GLY A 3 13.04 -14.99 -13.75
CA GLY A 3 11.58 -14.91 -13.73
C GLY A 3 10.95 -16.13 -13.06
N PRO A 4 9.60 -16.22 -13.04
CA PRO A 4 8.91 -17.29 -12.36
C PRO A 4 9.44 -18.68 -12.71
N LEU A 5 9.84 -19.45 -11.70
CA LEU A 5 10.45 -20.76 -11.89
C LEU A 5 9.38 -21.84 -11.70
N HIS A 6 9.05 -22.54 -12.78
CA HIS A 6 8.23 -23.73 -12.77
C HIS A 6 9.13 -24.97 -12.81
N LEU A 7 9.03 -25.82 -11.79
CA LEU A 7 9.76 -27.08 -11.70
C LEU A 7 8.76 -28.23 -11.59
N ASP A 8 8.86 -29.21 -12.48
CA ASP A 8 8.19 -30.51 -12.38
C ASP A 8 9.21 -31.55 -11.91
N LEU A 9 9.16 -31.86 -10.62
CA LEU A 9 10.04 -32.84 -9.99
C LEU A 9 9.23 -34.04 -9.52
N LEU A 10 9.15 -35.06 -10.37
CA LEU A 10 8.50 -36.34 -10.07
C LEU A 10 7.05 -36.16 -9.57
N GLY A 11 6.30 -35.23 -10.18
CA GLY A 11 4.91 -34.95 -9.81
C GLY A 11 4.72 -33.85 -8.76
N LEU A 12 5.79 -33.20 -8.28
CA LEU A 12 5.69 -31.99 -7.48
C LEU A 12 5.84 -30.76 -8.40
N VAL A 13 4.74 -30.02 -8.55
CA VAL A 13 4.68 -28.75 -9.28
C VAL A 13 4.96 -27.60 -8.33
N VAL A 14 6.06 -26.88 -8.56
CA VAL A 14 6.42 -25.68 -7.79
C VAL A 14 6.40 -24.47 -8.72
N ASP A 15 5.49 -23.53 -8.46
CA ASP A 15 5.39 -22.24 -9.14
C ASP A 15 5.94 -21.11 -8.26
N LEU A 16 7.17 -20.66 -8.51
CA LEU A 16 7.74 -19.51 -7.81
C LEU A 16 7.46 -18.23 -8.58
N ASN A 17 6.30 -17.59 -8.38
CA ASN A 17 5.95 -16.32 -9.02
C ASN A 17 6.36 -15.10 -8.16
N GLN A 18 7.36 -14.33 -8.61
CA GLN A 18 7.61 -13.01 -8.04
C GLN A 18 6.70 -11.97 -8.70
N VAL A 19 5.71 -11.46 -7.97
CA VAL A 19 4.91 -10.30 -8.41
C VAL A 19 5.62 -9.03 -7.98
N VAL A 20 6.19 -8.31 -8.95
CA VAL A 20 6.66 -6.93 -8.73
C VAL A 20 5.52 -5.99 -9.08
N LEU A 21 4.88 -5.43 -8.05
CA LEU A 21 3.79 -4.48 -8.20
C LEU A 21 4.30 -3.05 -7.97
N THR A 22 4.23 -2.23 -9.02
CA THR A 22 4.41 -0.78 -8.89
C THR A 22 3.10 -0.15 -8.47
N ILE A 23 3.04 0.43 -7.27
CA ILE A 23 1.87 1.14 -6.77
C ILE A 23 2.09 2.65 -6.91
N THR A 24 1.23 3.30 -7.68
CA THR A 24 1.19 4.77 -7.80
C THR A 24 -0.04 5.31 -7.08
N ALA A 25 0.17 6.13 -6.06
CA ALA A 25 -0.92 6.76 -5.32
C ALA A 25 -1.49 7.96 -6.10
N VAL A 26 -2.81 7.96 -6.34
CA VAL A 26 -3.53 9.05 -7.02
C VAL A 26 -4.60 9.62 -6.08
N ARG A 27 -4.54 10.92 -5.79
CA ARG A 27 -5.54 11.60 -4.95
C ARG A 27 -6.84 11.82 -5.72
N GLY A 28 -7.97 11.89 -5.01
CA GLY A 28 -9.27 12.22 -5.59
C GLY A 28 -10.47 11.67 -4.80
N ALA A 29 -11.68 12.15 -5.12
CA ALA A 29 -12.91 11.61 -4.53
C ALA A 29 -13.05 10.11 -4.85
N GLY A 30 -13.41 9.29 -3.86
CA GLY A 30 -13.50 7.83 -4.01
C GLY A 30 -12.16 7.07 -4.01
N ASN A 31 -11.02 7.75 -4.19
CA ASN A 31 -9.69 7.11 -4.21
C ASN A 31 -9.12 6.93 -2.80
N LEU A 32 -9.77 6.08 -1.99
CA LEU A 32 -9.42 5.90 -0.57
C LEU A 32 -7.93 5.60 -0.34
N LEU A 33 -7.41 4.56 -1.01
CA LEU A 33 -6.02 4.13 -0.83
C LEU A 33 -5.01 5.16 -1.38
N GLY A 34 -5.34 5.81 -2.51
CA GLY A 34 -4.51 6.86 -3.08
C GLY A 34 -4.42 8.09 -2.19
N ASN A 35 -5.54 8.52 -1.62
CA ASN A 35 -5.59 9.61 -0.63
C ASN A 35 -4.78 9.26 0.62
N LEU A 36 -4.83 8.00 1.06
CA LEU A 36 -4.11 7.52 2.24
C LEU A 36 -2.59 7.57 2.04
N LEU A 37 -2.08 6.88 1.01
CA LEU A 37 -0.64 6.82 0.72
C LEU A 37 -0.07 8.23 0.52
N CYS A 38 -0.81 9.09 -0.19
CA CYS A 38 -0.42 10.48 -0.39
C CYS A 38 -0.37 11.31 0.90
N SER A 39 -1.27 11.07 1.86
CA SER A 39 -1.28 11.78 3.14
C SER A 39 -0.10 11.37 4.02
N ILE A 40 0.27 10.08 3.97
CA ILE A 40 1.46 9.56 4.65
C ILE A 40 2.73 10.16 4.05
N ALA A 41 2.87 10.14 2.72
CA ALA A 41 4.02 10.76 2.05
C ALA A 41 4.15 12.24 2.42
N GLY A 42 3.04 13.00 2.38
CA GLY A 42 3.02 14.41 2.78
C GLY A 42 3.33 14.67 4.26
N LEU A 43 3.11 13.67 5.14
CA LEU A 43 3.49 13.76 6.56
C LEU A 43 5.01 13.65 6.75
N LEU A 44 5.66 12.84 5.91
CA LEU A 44 7.11 12.63 5.93
C LEU A 44 7.87 13.80 5.28
N ASP A 45 7.22 14.58 4.43
CA ASP A 45 7.81 15.74 3.74
C ASP A 45 8.19 16.88 4.70
N ASN A 46 7.62 16.92 5.91
CA ASN A 46 7.96 17.95 6.90
C ASN A 46 8.11 17.34 8.31
N PRO A 47 9.33 17.29 8.90
CA PRO A 47 9.56 16.67 10.20
C PRO A 47 8.86 17.39 11.37
N ALA A 48 8.34 18.61 11.16
CA ALA A 48 7.46 19.31 12.10
C ALA A 48 6.01 18.80 12.11
N GLY A 49 5.63 17.95 11.14
CA GLY A 49 4.35 17.27 11.02
C GLY A 49 4.22 16.11 12.00
N GLY A 50 4.55 16.33 13.29
CA GLY A 50 4.55 15.30 14.33
C GLY A 50 3.19 14.66 14.61
N THR A 51 3.01 14.16 15.84
CA THR A 51 1.84 13.39 16.32
C THR A 51 0.46 13.92 15.89
N GLY A 52 0.30 15.24 15.68
CA GLY A 52 -0.94 15.84 15.17
C GLY A 52 -1.31 15.45 13.73
N GLY A 53 -0.34 15.28 12.83
CA GLY A 53 -0.61 14.80 11.47
C GLY A 53 -0.96 13.31 11.44
N LEU A 54 -0.31 12.52 12.29
CA LEU A 54 -0.64 11.10 12.48
C LEU A 54 -2.05 10.91 13.06
N ALA A 55 -2.43 11.73 14.06
CA ALA A 55 -3.77 11.69 14.63
C ALA A 55 -4.87 11.98 13.59
N ARG A 56 -4.64 12.91 12.66
CA ARG A 56 -5.57 13.18 11.56
C ARG A 56 -5.72 11.99 10.62
N LEU A 57 -4.62 11.34 10.27
CA LEU A 57 -4.61 10.13 9.44
C LEU A 57 -5.39 8.99 10.08
N LEU A 58 -5.14 8.73 11.38
CA LEU A 58 -5.81 7.68 12.13
C LEU A 58 -7.31 7.92 12.22
N ASN A 59 -7.74 9.17 12.43
CA ASN A 59 -9.16 9.53 12.42
C ASN A 59 -9.81 9.34 11.04
N GLN A 60 -9.09 9.64 9.95
CA GLN A 60 -9.59 9.35 8.59
C GLN A 60 -9.75 7.85 8.35
N LEU A 61 -8.80 7.03 8.78
CA LEU A 61 -8.89 5.57 8.68
C LEU A 61 -10.05 5.01 9.50
N LEU A 62 -10.23 5.48 10.74
CA LEU A 62 -11.37 5.10 11.60
C LEU A 62 -12.71 5.46 10.95
N GLY A 63 -12.80 6.63 10.31
CA GLY A 63 -14.00 7.03 9.56
C GLY A 63 -14.29 6.12 8.37
N ILE A 64 -13.26 5.67 7.65
CA ILE A 64 -13.41 4.72 6.54
C ILE A 64 -13.85 3.35 7.04
N LEU A 65 -13.19 2.82 8.08
CA LEU A 65 -13.49 1.49 8.64
C LEU A 65 -14.86 1.40 9.30
N ASN A 66 -15.35 2.50 9.90
CA ASN A 66 -16.70 2.56 10.46
C ASN A 66 -17.80 2.76 9.40
N GLY A 67 -17.42 3.11 8.16
CA GLY A 67 -18.34 3.31 7.04
C GLY A 67 -18.36 2.15 6.04
N LEU A 68 -17.53 1.13 6.25
CA LEU A 68 -17.51 -0.17 5.56
C LEU A 68 -18.41 -1.17 6.31
#